data_AF-A0A522F6D0-F1
#
_entry.id   AF-A0A522F6D0-F1
#
_cell.length_a   1.000
_cell.length_b   1.000
_cell.length_c   1.000
_cell.angle_alpha   90.00
_cell.angle_beta   90.00
_cell.angle_gamma   90.00
#
_symmetry.space_group_name_H-M   'P 1'
#
loop_
_entity.id
_entity.type
_entity.pdbx_description
1 polymer ?
#
loop_
_entity_poly.entity_id
_entity_poly.type
_entity_poly.pdbx_seq_one_letter_code
_entity_poly.pdbx_strand_id
1 'polypeptide(L)' 'LRTFISLPVHHVQFNVVTTDELIKAKADPESYRGLTIRVAGYTAYFTELAEDLQDEIIKRTTQGEND' A
#
# COMPACT_ATOMS: atom_id res chain seq x y z
N LEU A 1 -23.15 4.81 -26.53
CA LEU A 1 -23.23 3.52 -25.80
C LEU A 1 -22.23 2.51 -26.36
N ARG A 2 -20.93 2.75 -26.17
CA ARG A 2 -19.87 1.73 -26.16
C ARG A 2 -18.85 2.22 -25.12
N THR A 3 -19.10 1.84 -23.86
CA THR A 3 -18.16 1.01 -23.09
C THR A 3 -16.81 1.72 -22.98
N PHE A 4 -16.50 2.39 -21.86
CA PHE A 4 -15.76 1.74 -20.76
C PHE A 4 -14.78 0.68 -21.28
N ILE A 5 -13.52 0.77 -20.84
CA ILE A 5 -12.39 -0.10 -21.18
C ILE A 5 -11.41 0.63 -22.11
N SER A 6 -10.41 1.23 -21.47
CA SER A 6 -8.99 0.99 -21.72
C SER A 6 -8.23 2.29 -21.49
N LEU A 7 -8.29 2.80 -20.26
CA LEU A 7 -7.17 3.57 -19.73
C LEU A 7 -6.24 2.52 -19.15
N PRO A 8 -5.21 2.09 -19.88
CA PRO A 8 -4.14 1.35 -19.26
C PRO A 8 -3.40 2.35 -18.37
N VAL A 9 -3.87 2.48 -17.13
CA VAL A 9 -3.09 3.08 -16.05
C VAL A 9 -1.96 2.09 -15.77
N HIS A 10 -1.01 2.00 -16.70
CA HIS A 10 0.24 1.30 -16.52
C HIS A 10 1.04 2.13 -15.53
N HIS A 11 1.04 1.65 -14.29
CA HIS A 11 2.01 2.03 -13.26
C HIS A 11 1.94 3.49 -12.81
N VAL A 12 0.80 3.86 -12.23
CA VAL A 12 0.81 4.96 -11.28
C VAL A 12 1.56 4.46 -10.03
N GLN A 13 2.86 4.71 -9.98
CA GLN A 13 3.65 4.51 -8.76
C GLN A 13 3.37 5.70 -7.85
N PHE A 14 2.15 5.77 -7.31
CA PHE A 14 1.89 6.63 -6.16
C PHE A 14 2.71 6.05 -5.01
N ASN A 15 3.89 6.61 -4.77
CA ASN A 15 4.65 6.43 -3.53
C ASN A 15 3.95 7.16 -2.35
N VAL A 16 2.62 7.15 -2.34
CA VAL A 16 1.78 7.64 -1.26
C VAL A 16 0.93 6.44 -0.86
N VAL A 17 1.52 5.61 0.00
CA VAL A 17 0.83 4.52 0.66
C VAL A 17 -0.19 5.16 1.60
N THR A 18 -1.46 5.14 1.22
CA THR A 18 -2.56 5.58 2.09
C THR A 18 -2.95 4.45 3.03
N THR A 19 -3.54 4.82 4.17
CA THR A 19 -4.09 3.85 5.13
C THR A 19 -5.03 2.85 4.46
N ASP A 20 -5.85 3.29 3.50
CA ASP A 20 -6.80 2.45 2.77
C ASP A 20 -6.09 1.41 1.87
N GLU A 21 -5.01 1.80 1.19
CA GLU A 21 -4.20 0.88 0.38
C GLU A 21 -3.49 -0.18 1.23
N LEU A 22 -3.04 0.18 2.43
CA LEU A 22 -2.47 -0.80 3.37
C LEU A 22 -3.51 -1.80 3.88
N ILE A 23 -4.74 -1.33 4.17
CA ILE A 23 -5.85 -2.21 4.57
C ILE A 23 -6.21 -3.16 3.43
N LYS A 24 -6.25 -2.67 2.18
CA LYS A 24 -6.47 -3.50 0.99
C LYS A 24 -5.33 -4.48 0.76
N ALA A 25 -4.07 -4.07 0.97
CA ALA A 25 -2.92 -4.95 0.84
C ALA A 25 -2.91 -6.07 1.90
N LYS A 26 -3.43 -5.80 3.10
CA LYS A 26 -3.65 -6.82 4.13
C LYS A 26 -4.76 -7.79 3.74
N ALA A 27 -5.85 -7.28 3.15
CA ALA A 27 -6.98 -8.11 2.71
C ALA A 27 -6.69 -8.94 1.45
N ASP A 28 -5.90 -8.39 0.52
CA ASP A 28 -5.52 -9.03 -0.74
C ASP A 28 -4.00 -8.94 -0.99
N PRO A 29 -3.18 -9.76 -0.30
CA PRO A 29 -1.73 -9.68 -0.42
C PRO A 29 -1.22 -10.06 -1.83
N GLU A 30 -2.01 -10.77 -2.64
CA GLU A 30 -1.61 -11.16 -4.00
C GLU A 30 -1.55 -9.97 -4.97
N SER A 31 -2.56 -9.09 -4.94
CA SER A 31 -2.56 -7.88 -5.76
C SER A 31 -1.51 -6.87 -5.30
N TYR A 32 -1.11 -6.92 -4.03
CA TYR A 32 -0.18 -5.99 -3.40
C TYR A 32 1.19 -6.62 -3.07
N ARG A 33 1.56 -7.74 -3.71
CA ARG A 33 2.89 -8.37 -3.57
C ARG A 33 4.06 -7.42 -3.89
N GLY A 34 3.83 -6.41 -4.72
CA GLY A 34 4.82 -5.37 -5.06
C GLY A 34 4.88 -4.20 -4.07
N LEU A 35 4.04 -4.18 -3.04
CA LEU A 35 3.97 -3.06 -2.10
C LEU A 35 5.19 -3.07 -1.16
N THR A 36 6.14 -2.18 -1.44
CA THR A 36 7.31 -1.97 -0.58
C THR A 36 7.13 -0.74 0.30
N ILE A 37 7.50 -0.86 1.55
CA ILE A 37 7.44 0.19 2.56
C ILE A 37 8.84 0.48 3.09
N ARG A 38 9.10 1.76 3.33
CA ARG A 38 10.35 2.25 3.89
C ARG A 38 10.19 2.44 5.39
N VAL A 39 10.85 1.57 6.14
CA VAL A 39 11.04 1.71 7.59
C VAL A 39 12.36 2.42 7.82
N ALA A 40 12.54 3.10 8.96
CA ALA A 40 13.71 3.91 9.31
C ALA A 40 15.07 3.16 9.18
N GLY A 41 15.57 3.04 7.95
CA GLY A 41 16.83 2.38 7.60
C GLY A 41 16.72 1.25 6.56
N TYR A 42 15.53 0.72 6.23
CA TYR A 42 15.40 -0.37 5.25
C TYR A 42 14.06 -0.38 4.52
N THR A 43 14.05 -0.96 3.32
CA THR A 43 12.84 -1.22 2.53
C THR A 43 12.45 -2.68 2.71
N ALA A 44 11.19 -2.95 3.00
CA ALA A 44 10.63 -4.30 3.09
C ALA A 44 9.29 -4.40 2.35
N TYR A 45 8.87 -5.60 1.96
CA TYR A 45 7.55 -5.83 1.36
C TYR A 45 6.50 -5.89 2.47
N PHE A 46 5.47 -5.06 2.38
CA PHE A 46 4.41 -5.00 3.39
C PHE A 46 3.72 -6.34 3.59
N THR A 47 3.46 -7.05 2.49
CA THR A 47 2.82 -8.37 2.47
C THR A 47 3.70 -9.49 3.03
N GLU A 48 5.01 -9.28 3.17
CA GLU A 48 5.94 -10.21 3.82
C GLU A 48 6.17 -9.89 5.30
N LEU A 49 5.65 -8.78 5.81
CA LEU A 49 5.76 -8.43 7.23
C LEU A 49 4.71 -9.16 8.07
N ALA A 50 5.02 -9.33 9.36
CA ALA A 50 4.07 -9.83 10.35
C ALA A 50 2.85 -8.91 10.47
N GLU A 51 1.68 -9.49 10.76
CA GLU A 51 0.42 -8.75 10.90
C GLU A 51 0.53 -7.61 11.94
N ASP A 52 1.18 -7.85 13.08
CA ASP A 52 1.43 -6.81 14.09
C ASP A 52 2.21 -5.61 13.53
N LEU A 53 3.20 -5.87 12.66
CA LEU A 53 4.02 -4.83 12.07
C LEU A 53 3.24 -4.08 10.98
N GLN A 54 2.45 -4.80 10.18
CA GLN A 54 1.53 -4.22 9.21
C GLN A 54 0.57 -3.23 9.89
N ASP A 55 -0.05 -3.62 11.00
CA ASP A 55 -0.92 -2.76 11.80
C ASP A 55 -0.17 -1.56 12.40
N GLU A 56 1.07 -1.75 12.88
CA GLU A 56 1.91 -0.65 13.36
C GLU A 56 2.18 0.38 12.26
N ILE A 57 2.47 -0.09 11.04
CA ILE A 57 2.73 0.74 9.86
C ILE A 57 1.47 1.49 9.44
N ILE A 58 0.31 0.80 9.37
CA ILE A 58 -1.00 1.42 9.09
C ILE A 58 -1.24 2.56 10.08
N LYS A 59 -1.07 2.29 11.37
CA LYS A 59 -1.28 3.26 12.44
C LYS A 59 -0.32 4.46 12.35
N ARG A 60 0.95 4.22 11.99
CA ARG A 60 1.94 5.29 11.77
C ARG A 60 1.60 6.14 10.55
N THR A 61 1.18 5.52 9.45
CA THR A 61 0.80 6.21 8.22
C THR A 61 -0.40 7.12 8.44
N THR A 62 -1.42 6.69 9.18
CA THR A 62 -2.58 7.54 9.54
C THR A 62 -2.19 8.78 10.33
N GLN A 63 -1.10 8.72 11.10
CA GLN A 63 -0.67 9.83 11.96
C GLN A 63 0.21 10.87 11.24
N GLY A 64 0.80 10.52 10.08
CA GLY A 64 1.62 11.45 9.29
C GLY A 64 0.84 12.44 8.42
N GLU A 65 -0.49 12.29 8.29
CA GLU A 65 -1.33 13.13 7.44
C GLU A 65 -2.04 14.28 8.20
N ASN A 66 -1.72 14.47 9.49
CA ASN A 66 -2.38 15.46 10.39
C ASN A 66 -1.46 16.57 10.93
N ASP A 67 -0.31 16.85 10.29
CA ASP A 67 0.51 18.03 10.59
C ASP A 67 0.68 18.95 9.37
#